data_AF-A0A420FN93-F1
#
_entry.id   AF-A0A420FN93-F1
#
_cell.length_a   1.000
_cell.length_b   1.000
_cell.length_c   1.000
_cell.angle_alpha   90.00
_cell.angle_beta   90.00
_cell.angle_gamma   90.00
#
_symmetry.space_group_name_H-M   'P 1'
#
loop_
_entity.id
_entity.type
_entity.pdbx_description
1 polymer ?
#
loop_
_entity_poly.entity_id
_entity_poly.type
_entity_poly.pdbx_seq_one_letter_code
_entity_poly.pdbx_strand_id
1 'polypeptide(L)'
;MVNDTHSNIDLTLELAEVEQDSLVHALETLSVRTEADIAILDVANARYKDFAFDSASTPFGERFMLVTHVLRHWLPDVFWGTVFGPPYVQLFGKDRLMSAPAAVVKELGEEMIYLQLTDKLADTIYNFDAVLASRSAVKAHLAVDAFFQSERAYDRAEKGPTGDLFVTPEFQLRVDEKE
;
A
#
# COMPACT_ATOMS: atom_id res chain seq x y z
N MET A 1 -6.89 -9.30 23.53
CA MET A 1 -6.63 -10.22 22.41
C MET A 1 -7.29 -9.54 21.22
N VAL A 2 -6.50 -9.05 20.27
CA VAL A 2 -7.05 -8.30 19.14
C VAL A 2 -7.55 -9.33 18.13
N ASN A 3 -8.86 -9.42 17.96
CA ASN A 3 -9.51 -10.30 16.99
C ASN A 3 -9.62 -9.53 15.66
N ASP A 4 -8.49 -9.36 14.96
CA ASP A 4 -8.46 -8.72 13.65
C ASP A 4 -8.78 -9.76 12.57
N THR A 5 -10.06 -9.92 12.24
CA THR A 5 -10.44 -10.71 11.06
C THR A 5 -10.29 -9.84 9.82
N HIS A 6 -9.37 -10.18 8.92
CA HIS A 6 -9.21 -9.52 7.62
C HIS A 6 -9.20 -10.56 6.51
N SER A 7 -9.77 -10.20 5.36
CA SER A 7 -9.67 -10.97 4.12
C SER A 7 -8.60 -10.38 3.22
N ASN A 8 -7.81 -11.24 2.57
CA ASN A 8 -6.86 -10.85 1.53
C ASN A 8 -7.20 -11.60 0.22
N ILE A 9 -7.02 -10.92 -0.91
CA ILE A 9 -7.05 -11.49 -2.26
C ILE A 9 -5.69 -11.21 -2.91
N ASP A 10 -4.89 -12.25 -3.13
CA ASP A 10 -3.59 -12.15 -3.79
C ASP A 10 -3.65 -12.75 -5.21
N LEU A 11 -3.14 -12.03 -6.20
CA LEU A 11 -2.94 -12.51 -7.58
C LEU A 11 -1.46 -12.37 -7.96
N THR A 12 -0.86 -13.43 -8.49
CA THR A 12 0.52 -13.42 -9.01
C THR A 12 0.50 -13.83 -10.48
N LEU A 13 1.04 -12.97 -11.33
CA LEU A 13 0.97 -13.06 -12.78
C LEU A 13 2.33 -12.71 -13.39
N GLU A 14 2.64 -13.25 -14.56
CA GLU A 14 3.85 -12.88 -15.30
C GLU A 14 3.68 -11.51 -15.97
N LEU A 15 4.65 -10.62 -15.75
CA LEU A 15 4.59 -9.22 -16.21
C LEU A 15 4.36 -9.09 -17.73
N ALA A 16 4.88 -10.04 -18.52
CA ALA A 16 4.78 -10.02 -19.97
C ALA A 16 3.49 -10.65 -20.53
N GLU A 17 2.67 -11.30 -19.68
CA GLU A 17 1.50 -12.06 -20.13
C GLU A 17 0.17 -11.30 -20.01
N VAL A 18 0.16 -10.17 -19.31
CA VAL A 18 -1.05 -9.38 -19.07
C VAL A 18 -0.79 -7.91 -19.36
N GLU A 19 -1.67 -7.30 -20.16
CA GLU A 19 -1.65 -5.87 -20.42
C GLU A 19 -1.80 -5.07 -19.12
N GLN A 20 -0.96 -4.06 -18.94
CA GLN A 20 -0.97 -3.20 -17.75
C GLN A 20 -2.36 -2.63 -17.45
N ASP A 21 -3.06 -2.13 -18.48
CA ASP A 21 -4.39 -1.54 -18.32
C ASP A 21 -5.40 -2.56 -17.76
N SER A 22 -5.25 -3.84 -18.10
CA SER A 22 -6.09 -4.91 -17.54
C SER A 22 -5.80 -5.15 -16.06
N LEU A 23 -4.52 -5.10 -15.66
CA LEU A 23 -4.11 -5.25 -14.25
C LEU A 23 -4.62 -4.08 -13.41
N VAL A 24 -4.44 -2.85 -13.91
CA VAL A 24 -4.93 -1.62 -13.28
C VAL A 24 -6.45 -1.66 -13.16
N HIS A 25 -7.18 -2.02 -14.23
CA HIS A 25 -8.63 -2.13 -14.18
C HIS A 25 -9.12 -3.21 -13.20
N ALA A 26 -8.43 -4.35 -13.11
CA ALA A 26 -8.75 -5.40 -12.15
C ALA A 26 -8.55 -4.92 -10.72
N LEU A 27 -7.42 -4.26 -10.42
CA LEU A 27 -7.13 -3.68 -9.11
C LEU A 27 -8.24 -2.73 -8.66
N GLU A 28 -8.61 -1.78 -9.52
CA GLU A 28 -9.64 -0.78 -9.23
C GLU A 28 -11.01 -1.42 -9.02
N THR A 29 -11.40 -2.33 -9.91
CA THR A 29 -12.70 -3.00 -9.85
C THR A 29 -12.84 -3.84 -8.59
N LEU A 30 -11.80 -4.59 -8.23
CA LEU A 30 -11.79 -5.40 -7.01
C LEU A 30 -11.81 -4.51 -5.78
N SER A 31 -11.01 -3.43 -5.77
CA SER A 31 -10.96 -2.51 -4.64
C SER A 31 -12.32 -1.89 -4.34
N VAL A 32 -13.01 -1.38 -5.36
CA VAL A 32 -14.36 -0.80 -5.20
C VAL A 32 -15.38 -1.85 -4.75
N ARG A 33 -15.36 -3.05 -5.35
CA ARG A 33 -16.34 -4.11 -5.03
C ARG A 33 -16.16 -4.73 -3.65
N THR A 34 -14.94 -4.65 -3.10
CA THR A 34 -14.60 -5.25 -1.80
C THR A 34 -14.44 -4.21 -0.71
N GLU A 35 -14.63 -2.92 -1.02
CA GLU A 35 -14.39 -1.80 -0.09
C GLU A 35 -12.98 -1.87 0.52
N ALA A 36 -11.98 -2.19 -0.32
CA ALA A 36 -10.63 -2.47 0.15
C ALA A 36 -10.03 -1.27 0.91
N ASP A 37 -9.54 -1.51 2.13
CA ASP A 37 -8.81 -0.51 2.92
C ASP A 37 -7.53 -0.06 2.19
N ILE A 38 -6.85 -1.00 1.55
CA ILE A 38 -5.69 -0.77 0.70
C ILE A 38 -5.59 -1.87 -0.35
N ALA A 39 -5.15 -1.51 -1.56
CA ALA A 39 -4.79 -2.49 -2.58
C ALA A 39 -3.55 -2.02 -3.34
N ILE A 40 -2.74 -2.96 -3.81
CA ILE A 40 -1.47 -2.64 -4.49
C ILE A 40 -1.28 -3.44 -5.77
N LEU A 41 -0.54 -2.86 -6.69
CA LEU A 41 -0.03 -3.49 -7.90
C LEU A 41 1.44 -3.09 -8.05
N ASP A 42 2.33 -4.08 -8.04
CA ASP A 42 3.77 -3.86 -8.17
C ASP A 42 4.46 -5.13 -8.70
N VAL A 43 5.71 -4.99 -9.12
CA VAL A 43 6.56 -6.11 -9.53
C VAL A 43 7.64 -6.31 -8.48
N ALA A 44 7.71 -7.52 -7.92
CA ALA A 44 8.80 -7.88 -7.04
C ALA A 44 10.14 -7.78 -7.80
N ASN A 45 11.02 -6.89 -7.34
CA ASN A 45 12.34 -6.71 -7.95
C ASN A 45 13.45 -6.90 -6.89
N ALA A 46 14.62 -7.34 -7.34
CA ALA A 46 15.75 -7.60 -6.44
C ALA A 46 16.31 -6.33 -5.78
N ARG A 47 16.21 -5.17 -6.42
CA ARG A 47 16.66 -3.85 -5.90
C ARG A 47 15.81 -3.34 -4.74
N TYR A 48 14.59 -3.85 -4.58
CA TYR A 48 13.62 -3.46 -3.56
C TYR A 48 13.48 -4.52 -2.46
N LYS A 49 14.07 -5.70 -2.64
CA LYS A 49 13.92 -6.86 -1.76
C LYS A 49 14.29 -6.59 -0.31
N ASP A 50 15.44 -5.94 -0.07
CA ASP A 50 15.92 -5.68 1.30
C ASP A 50 14.95 -4.74 2.03
N PHE A 51 14.55 -3.64 1.38
CA PHE A 51 13.55 -2.73 1.93
C PHE A 51 12.21 -3.43 2.17
N ALA A 52 11.77 -4.26 1.22
CA ALA A 52 10.51 -4.97 1.32
C ALA A 52 10.49 -5.99 2.48
N PHE A 53 11.64 -6.62 2.76
CA PHE A 53 11.83 -7.46 3.92
C PHE A 53 11.80 -6.66 5.23
N ASP A 54 12.57 -5.56 5.31
CA ASP A 54 12.68 -4.73 6.51
C ASP A 54 11.35 -4.06 6.89
N SER A 55 10.62 -3.55 5.89
CA SER A 55 9.27 -2.99 6.05
C SER A 55 8.19 -4.04 6.31
N ALA A 56 8.55 -5.32 6.20
CA ALA A 56 7.70 -6.50 6.28
C ALA A 56 6.55 -6.55 5.25
N SER A 57 6.76 -5.91 4.10
CA SER A 57 5.86 -6.04 2.95
C SER A 57 6.10 -7.32 2.17
N THR A 58 7.26 -7.98 2.30
CA THR A 58 7.52 -9.31 1.70
C THR A 58 8.12 -10.28 2.74
N PRO A 59 7.37 -10.67 3.78
CA PRO A 59 7.90 -11.48 4.89
C PRO A 59 8.41 -12.86 4.45
N PHE A 60 7.95 -13.37 3.30
CA PHE A 60 8.36 -14.65 2.71
C PHE A 60 9.16 -14.51 1.41
N GLY A 61 9.70 -13.31 1.14
CA GLY A 61 10.73 -13.08 0.12
C GLY A 61 10.25 -12.53 -1.22
N GLU A 62 9.28 -13.17 -1.88
CA GLU A 62 8.99 -12.86 -3.30
C GLU A 62 7.58 -12.34 -3.57
N ARG A 63 6.70 -12.33 -2.55
CA ARG A 63 5.32 -11.87 -2.69
C ARG A 63 5.05 -10.75 -1.71
N PHE A 64 4.44 -9.68 -2.22
CA PHE A 64 3.92 -8.65 -1.35
C PHE A 64 2.77 -9.21 -0.52
N MET A 65 2.77 -8.88 0.76
CA MET A 65 1.75 -9.28 1.71
C MET A 65 1.50 -8.09 2.63
N LEU A 66 0.38 -7.41 2.37
CA LEU A 66 -0.12 -6.33 3.21
C LEU A 66 -1.32 -6.84 4.00
N VAL A 67 -1.11 -7.06 5.29
CA VAL A 67 -2.16 -7.48 6.21
C VAL A 67 -2.33 -6.44 7.30
N THR A 68 -3.54 -6.29 7.82
CA THR A 68 -3.87 -5.27 8.85
C THR A 68 -2.99 -5.39 10.09
N HIS A 69 -2.55 -6.60 10.45
CA HIS A 69 -1.58 -6.83 11.51
C HIS A 69 -0.27 -6.05 11.29
N VAL A 70 0.18 -5.88 10.05
CA VAL A 70 1.36 -5.06 9.71
C VAL A 70 0.97 -3.58 9.60
N LEU A 71 -0.14 -3.28 8.95
CA LEU A 71 -0.55 -1.91 8.62
C LEU A 71 -0.91 -1.05 9.84
N ARG A 72 -1.29 -1.66 10.97
CA ARG A 72 -1.48 -0.95 12.25
C ARG A 72 -0.17 -0.47 12.90
N HIS A 73 0.98 -0.84 12.34
CA HIS A 73 2.30 -0.44 12.84
C HIS A 73 2.92 0.66 12.00
N TRP A 74 2.79 0.55 10.68
CA TRP A 74 3.22 1.52 9.66
C TRP A 74 2.71 1.09 8.29
N LEU A 75 2.63 2.02 7.34
CA LEU A 75 2.50 1.70 5.93
C LEU A 75 3.90 1.39 5.35
N PRO A 76 4.16 0.22 4.74
CA PRO A 76 5.50 -0.10 4.25
C PRO A 76 6.04 0.92 3.26
N ASP A 77 5.27 1.23 2.22
CA ASP A 77 5.66 2.21 1.21
C ASP A 77 4.48 2.63 0.32
N VAL A 78 4.77 3.44 -0.70
CA VAL A 78 3.90 3.62 -1.87
C VAL A 78 4.39 2.68 -2.98
N PHE A 79 3.53 1.75 -3.40
CA PHE A 79 3.78 0.79 -4.48
C PHE A 79 3.48 1.43 -5.84
N TRP A 80 3.94 0.82 -6.94
CA TRP A 80 3.77 1.38 -8.29
C TRP A 80 2.33 1.83 -8.58
N GLY A 81 1.35 0.95 -8.33
CA GLY A 81 -0.06 1.27 -8.27
C GLY A 81 -0.58 1.04 -6.86
N THR A 82 -1.24 2.02 -6.26
CA THR A 82 -1.81 1.93 -4.91
C THR A 82 -3.23 2.48 -4.91
N VAL A 83 -4.17 1.73 -4.35
CA VAL A 83 -5.50 2.21 -3.99
C VAL A 83 -5.52 2.48 -2.50
N PHE A 84 -5.82 3.72 -2.12
CA PHE A 84 -6.07 4.14 -0.74
C PHE A 84 -7.57 4.13 -0.51
N GLY A 85 -8.05 3.22 0.33
CA GLY A 85 -9.45 3.14 0.76
C GLY A 85 -9.78 4.10 1.91
N PRO A 86 -11.01 3.99 2.46
CA PRO A 86 -11.52 4.92 3.47
C PRO A 86 -10.57 5.22 4.64
N PRO A 87 -9.95 4.23 5.32
CA PRO A 87 -9.04 4.51 6.43
C PRO A 87 -7.86 5.41 6.04
N TYR A 88 -7.30 5.24 4.84
CA TYR A 88 -6.16 6.02 4.39
C TYR A 88 -6.57 7.36 3.77
N VAL A 89 -7.75 7.44 3.15
CA VAL A 89 -8.32 8.72 2.72
C VAL A 89 -8.60 9.62 3.94
N GLN A 90 -9.11 9.04 5.04
CA GLN A 90 -9.30 9.75 6.30
C GLN A 90 -7.95 10.16 6.93
N LEU A 91 -6.94 9.28 6.88
CA LEU A 91 -5.60 9.55 7.43
C LEU A 91 -4.88 10.70 6.71
N PHE A 92 -4.81 10.63 5.37
CA PHE A 92 -4.03 11.58 4.56
C PHE A 92 -4.83 12.80 4.11
N GLY A 93 -6.15 12.68 4.03
CA GLY A 93 -7.05 13.67 3.45
C GLY A 93 -7.15 13.54 1.93
N LYS A 94 -8.39 13.58 1.43
CA LYS A 94 -8.71 13.45 0.00
C LYS A 94 -7.95 14.46 -0.88
N ASP A 95 -7.99 15.74 -0.53
CA ASP A 95 -7.34 16.81 -1.31
C ASP A 95 -5.81 16.61 -1.41
N ARG A 96 -5.18 16.08 -0.36
CA ARG A 96 -3.75 15.81 -0.35
C ARG A 96 -3.41 14.61 -1.23
N LEU A 97 -4.20 13.55 -1.17
CA LEU A 97 -4.06 12.40 -2.07
C LEU A 97 -4.26 12.82 -3.52
N MET A 98 -5.30 13.58 -3.83
CA MET A 98 -5.63 14.06 -5.19
C MET A 98 -4.57 15.00 -5.78
N SER A 99 -3.79 15.68 -4.94
CA SER A 99 -2.70 16.57 -5.36
C SER A 99 -1.31 15.91 -5.29
N ALA A 100 -1.24 14.60 -5.01
CA ALA A 100 0.03 13.91 -4.88
C ALA A 100 0.84 13.95 -6.20
N PRO A 101 2.17 14.13 -6.12
CA PRO A 101 3.05 14.24 -7.29
C PRO A 101 3.32 12.85 -7.90
N ALA A 102 2.30 12.26 -8.51
CA ALA A 102 2.34 10.96 -9.17
C ALA A 102 1.92 11.09 -10.65
N ALA A 103 2.23 10.09 -11.48
CA ALA A 103 1.89 10.11 -12.90
C ALA A 103 0.37 10.08 -13.13
N VAL A 104 -0.35 9.30 -12.33
CA VAL A 104 -1.82 9.28 -12.33
C VAL A 104 -2.32 9.37 -10.90
N VAL A 105 -3.32 10.21 -10.69
CA VAL A 105 -4.13 10.22 -9.48
C VAL A 105 -5.59 10.34 -9.88
N LYS A 106 -6.46 9.46 -9.37
CA LYS A 106 -7.89 9.49 -9.68
C LYS A 106 -8.76 8.99 -8.54
N GLU A 107 -9.99 9.49 -8.51
CA GLU A 107 -11.05 8.99 -7.64
C GLU A 107 -11.65 7.71 -8.24
N LEU A 108 -11.77 6.67 -7.41
CA LEU A 108 -12.53 5.45 -7.74
C LEU A 108 -13.93 5.46 -7.10
N GLY A 109 -14.11 6.31 -6.09
CA GLY A 109 -15.35 6.54 -5.34
C GLY A 109 -15.17 7.71 -4.37
N GLU A 110 -16.17 8.00 -3.53
CA GLU A 110 -16.10 9.14 -2.61
C GLU A 110 -14.93 9.06 -1.63
N GLU A 111 -14.59 7.85 -1.17
CA GLU A 111 -13.59 7.57 -0.15
C GLU A 111 -12.48 6.62 -0.66
N MET A 112 -12.24 6.58 -1.97
CA MET A 112 -11.22 5.70 -2.55
C MET A 112 -10.44 6.38 -3.66
N ILE A 113 -9.12 6.48 -3.49
CA ILE A 113 -8.21 7.15 -4.42
C ILE A 113 -7.19 6.16 -4.97
N TYR A 114 -7.03 6.12 -6.28
CA TYR A 114 -5.95 5.41 -6.95
C TYR A 114 -4.78 6.36 -7.27
N LEU A 115 -3.57 5.88 -7.06
CA LEU A 115 -2.32 6.56 -7.37
C LEU A 115 -1.40 5.62 -8.17
N GLN A 116 -0.77 6.15 -9.21
CA GLN A 116 0.24 5.48 -10.03
C GLN A 116 1.54 6.29 -10.10
N LEU A 117 2.66 5.70 -9.68
CA LEU A 117 3.93 6.41 -9.54
C LEU A 117 4.53 6.88 -10.88
N THR A 118 4.55 6.00 -11.88
CA THR A 118 5.07 6.29 -13.24
C THR A 118 4.13 5.73 -14.29
N ASP A 119 4.29 6.09 -15.56
CA ASP A 119 3.37 5.67 -16.63
C ASP A 119 3.36 4.15 -16.87
N LYS A 120 4.48 3.46 -16.61
CA LYS A 120 4.64 2.04 -16.96
C LYS A 120 5.01 1.21 -15.74
N LEU A 121 4.27 0.12 -15.50
CA LEU A 121 4.58 -0.89 -14.48
C LEU A 121 5.97 -1.48 -14.70
N ALA A 122 6.37 -1.64 -15.96
CA ALA A 122 7.70 -2.12 -16.33
C ALA A 122 8.85 -1.19 -15.88
N ASP A 123 8.57 0.08 -15.52
CA ASP A 123 9.59 0.99 -14.96
C ASP A 123 10.12 0.47 -13.62
N THR A 124 9.34 -0.32 -12.88
CA THR A 124 9.80 -1.01 -11.66
C THR A 124 11.02 -1.91 -11.92
N ILE A 125 11.23 -2.34 -13.16
CA ILE A 125 12.38 -3.13 -13.60
C ILE A 125 13.37 -2.27 -14.39
N TYR A 126 12.89 -1.56 -15.41
CA TYR A 126 13.75 -0.92 -16.41
C TYR A 126 14.10 0.55 -16.12
N ASN A 127 13.37 1.20 -15.21
CA ASN A 127 13.58 2.60 -14.85
C ASN A 127 13.30 2.84 -13.35
N PHE A 128 13.86 1.97 -12.52
CA PHE A 128 13.56 1.92 -11.09
C PHE A 128 13.89 3.24 -10.36
N ASP A 129 14.89 3.98 -10.84
CA ASP A 129 15.26 5.26 -10.23
C ASP A 129 14.15 6.32 -10.39
N ALA A 130 13.41 6.30 -11.50
CA ALA A 130 12.23 7.15 -11.69
C ALA A 130 11.09 6.76 -10.73
N VAL A 131 10.89 5.45 -10.52
CA VAL A 131 9.91 4.94 -9.55
C VAL A 131 10.30 5.38 -8.13
N LEU A 132 11.57 5.25 -7.75
CA LEU A 132 12.07 5.69 -6.45
C LEU A 132 11.92 7.21 -6.23
N ALA A 133 12.21 8.01 -7.26
CA ALA A 133 12.05 9.45 -7.20
C ALA A 133 10.58 9.86 -7.00
N SER A 134 9.67 9.29 -7.81
CA SER A 134 8.22 9.51 -7.69
C SER A 134 7.70 9.09 -6.31
N ARG A 135 8.07 7.89 -5.86
CA ARG A 135 7.72 7.37 -4.53
C ARG A 135 8.17 8.31 -3.41
N SER A 136 9.41 8.78 -3.46
CA SER A 136 9.95 9.70 -2.46
C SER A 136 9.19 11.03 -2.44
N ALA A 137 8.83 11.55 -3.61
CA ALA A 137 8.03 12.78 -3.73
C ALA A 137 6.62 12.60 -3.16
N VAL A 138 5.94 11.48 -3.45
CA VAL A 138 4.62 11.18 -2.91
C VAL A 138 4.65 11.05 -1.38
N LYS A 139 5.62 10.31 -0.82
CA LYS A 139 5.77 10.17 0.64
C LYS A 139 5.98 11.51 1.33
N ALA A 140 6.84 12.36 0.77
CA ALA A 140 7.10 13.69 1.28
C ALA A 140 5.84 14.58 1.24
N HIS A 141 4.99 14.42 0.23
CA HIS A 141 3.73 15.16 0.09
C HIS A 141 2.64 14.71 1.06
N LEU A 142 2.46 13.39 1.24
CA LEU A 142 1.34 12.85 2.03
C LEU A 142 1.51 13.05 3.54
N ALA A 143 2.69 12.69 4.04
CA ALA A 143 3.22 12.87 5.40
C ALA A 143 4.17 11.70 5.67
N VAL A 144 5.45 11.99 5.87
CA VAL A 144 6.52 10.98 5.88
C VAL A 144 6.41 9.99 7.06
N ASP A 145 5.70 10.36 8.12
CA ASP A 145 5.56 9.63 9.38
C ASP A 145 4.50 8.53 9.38
N ALA A 146 3.70 8.40 8.33
CA ALA A 146 2.86 7.22 8.11
C ALA A 146 3.63 6.03 7.51
N PHE A 147 4.76 6.31 6.85
CA PHE A 147 5.54 5.32 6.12
C PHE A 147 6.69 4.76 6.95
N PHE A 148 7.03 3.49 6.69
CA PHE A 148 8.15 2.81 7.32
C PHE A 148 9.46 3.60 7.16
N GLN A 149 10.17 3.72 8.28
CA GLN A 149 11.49 4.34 8.44
C GLN A 149 12.32 3.38 9.28
N SER A 150 13.43 2.86 8.74
CA SER A 150 14.18 1.76 9.37
C SER A 150 14.76 2.17 10.73
N GLU A 151 15.13 3.44 10.89
CA GLU A 151 15.63 4.02 12.13
C GLU A 151 14.56 4.19 13.23
N ARG A 152 13.28 4.10 12.86
CA ARG A 152 12.12 4.12 13.78
C ARG A 152 11.45 2.76 13.89
N ALA A 153 11.94 1.74 13.18
CA ALA A 153 11.37 0.41 13.24
C ALA A 153 11.50 -0.18 14.65
N TYR A 154 10.55 -1.04 15.03
CA TYR A 154 10.52 -1.73 16.32
C TYR A 154 10.05 -3.17 16.15
N ASP A 155 10.27 -3.99 17.18
CA ASP A 155 9.82 -5.38 17.18
C ASP A 155 8.31 -5.48 17.44
N ARG A 156 7.58 -5.86 16.38
CA ARG A 156 6.13 -6.04 16.41
C ARG A 156 5.69 -7.27 17.22
N ALA A 157 6.57 -8.25 17.43
CA ALA A 157 6.28 -9.45 18.20
C ALA A 157 6.09 -9.14 19.70
N GLU A 158 6.65 -8.02 20.19
CA GLU A 158 6.57 -7.58 21.58
C GLU A 158 5.31 -6.75 21.91
N LYS A 159 4.37 -6.61 20.96
CA LYS A 159 3.06 -5.93 21.08
C LYS A 159 3.06 -4.40 21.29
N GLY A 160 4.04 -3.66 20.79
CA GLY A 160 3.89 -2.21 20.60
C GLY A 160 4.97 -1.60 19.71
N PRO A 161 4.83 -0.34 19.24
CA PRO A 161 3.66 0.55 19.28
C PRO A 161 2.56 0.32 18.23
N THR A 162 1.46 1.07 18.36
CA THR A 162 0.35 1.23 17.40
C THR A 162 -0.08 2.69 17.51
N GLY A 163 -0.04 3.47 16.43
CA GLY A 163 -0.33 4.91 16.44
C GLY A 163 0.65 5.83 17.18
N ASP A 164 1.46 5.32 18.11
CA ASP A 164 2.34 6.16 18.95
C ASP A 164 3.61 6.64 18.23
N LEU A 165 4.14 5.84 17.31
CA LEU A 165 5.40 6.15 16.61
C LEU A 165 5.20 6.46 15.14
N PHE A 166 4.24 5.82 14.48
CA PHE A 166 3.87 6.10 13.10
C PHE A 166 2.41 6.53 13.08
N VAL A 167 2.08 7.42 12.16
CA VAL A 167 0.70 7.81 11.91
C VAL A 167 0.02 6.68 11.13
N THR A 168 -0.85 5.93 11.80
CA THR A 168 -1.54 4.77 11.22
C THR A 168 -3.03 5.04 11.14
N PRO A 169 -3.75 4.47 10.16
CA PRO A 169 -5.17 4.69 10.06
C PRO A 169 -5.93 3.93 11.16
N GLU A 170 -7.15 4.40 11.46
CA GLU A 170 -8.11 3.67 12.27
C GLU A 170 -8.93 2.74 11.35
N PHE A 171 -8.84 1.43 11.58
CA PHE A 171 -9.61 0.45 10.82
C PHE A 171 -10.98 0.20 11.48
N GLN A 172 -12.05 0.25 10.69
CA GLN A 172 -13.38 -0.13 11.15
C GLN A 172 -13.54 -1.66 11.08
N LEU A 173 -13.08 -2.33 12.13
CA LEU A 173 -13.16 -3.79 12.22
C LEU A 173 -14.59 -4.22 12.56
N ARG A 174 -15.19 -5.06 11.71
CA ARG A 174 -16.46 -5.72 12.04
C ARG A 174 -16.18 -6.79 13.08
N VAL A 175 -16.88 -6.74 14.20
CA VAL A 175 -16.85 -7.80 15.19
C VAL A 175 -17.70 -8.94 14.64
N ASP A 176 -17.09 -10.09 14.35
CA ASP A 176 -17.87 -11.29 14.05
C ASP A 176 -18.71 -11.63 15.28
N GLU A 177 -20.03 -11.44 15.18
CA GLU A 177 -20.96 -12.03 16.13
C GLU A 177 -20.77 -13.55 16.01
N LYS A 178 -20.15 -14.16 17.03
CA LYS A 178 -20.10 -15.62 17.13
C LYS A 178 -21.54 -16.12 17.22
N GLU A 179 -22.04 -16.70 16.14
CA GLU A 179 -23.23 -17.58 16.17
C GLU A 179 -23.01 -18.78 17.10
#